data_AF-A0AAE9IY06-F1
#
_entry.id   AF-A0AAE9IY06-F1
#
_cell.length_a   1.000
_cell.length_b   1.000
_cell.length_c   1.000
_cell.angle_alpha   90.00
_cell.angle_beta   90.00
_cell.angle_gamma   90.00
#
_symmetry.space_group_name_H-M   'P 1'
#
loop_
_entity.id
_entity.type
_entity.pdbx_description
1 polymer ?
#
loop_
_entity_poly.entity_id
_entity_poly.type
_entity_poly.pdbx_seq_one_letter_code
_entity_poly.pdbx_strand_id
1 'polypeptide(L)'
;MTKRRASNKKPTGLNKSLGNSLSNDREKTRKSHQRAKYDGNEIENPAFMEHEVNHYIDSVTDETSLEEFLAKAELAGTEFTAEKEQFKIIEKNSAIVVPTRLDYRANLELQKENEHRLRIPRRPAKELWENMDELTRLENDVFLQWRWMV
;
A
#
# COMPACT_ATOMS: atom_id res chain seq x y z
N MET A 1 25.08 -2.64 -25.46
CA MET A 1 24.25 -3.65 -26.16
C MET A 1 24.14 -4.90 -25.30
N THR A 2 22.98 -5.16 -24.70
CA THR A 2 22.75 -6.33 -23.85
C THR A 2 22.46 -7.56 -24.72
N LYS A 3 23.28 -8.61 -24.59
CA LYS A 3 23.11 -9.85 -25.34
C LYS A 3 21.81 -10.54 -24.90
N ARG A 4 20.79 -10.52 -25.77
CA ARG A 4 19.54 -11.28 -25.57
C ARG A 4 19.88 -12.78 -25.58
N ARG A 5 19.41 -13.53 -24.58
CA ARG A 5 19.53 -15.00 -24.53
C ARG A 5 18.86 -15.61 -25.77
N ALA A 6 19.60 -16.43 -26.51
CA ALA A 6 19.10 -17.24 -27.62
C ALA A 6 18.57 -18.57 -27.07
N SER A 7 17.31 -18.62 -26.61
CA SER A 7 16.48 -19.83 -26.48
C SER A 7 15.41 -19.65 -25.39
N ASN A 8 14.14 -19.78 -25.76
CA ASN A 8 12.99 -19.91 -24.86
C ASN A 8 12.70 -21.39 -24.53
N LYS A 9 13.71 -22.24 -24.33
CA LYS A 9 13.44 -23.61 -23.85
C LYS A 9 13.11 -23.56 -22.35
N LYS A 10 11.82 -23.77 -22.04
CA LYS A 10 11.34 -23.94 -20.67
C LYS A 10 12.00 -25.20 -20.07
N PRO A 11 12.55 -25.15 -18.84
CA PRO A 11 13.15 -26.34 -18.23
C PRO A 11 12.08 -27.44 -18.06
N THR A 12 12.37 -28.63 -18.58
CA THR A 12 11.55 -29.82 -18.41
C THR A 12 11.92 -30.49 -17.08
N GLY A 13 11.07 -30.32 -16.05
CA GLY A 13 11.24 -30.93 -14.73
C GLY A 13 10.35 -30.31 -13.65
N LEU A 14 10.36 -30.91 -12.46
CA LEU A 14 9.51 -30.71 -11.27
C LEU A 14 9.41 -29.24 -10.76
N ASN A 15 10.24 -28.33 -11.27
CA ASN A 15 10.23 -26.89 -10.98
C ASN A 15 9.18 -26.09 -11.79
N LYS A 16 8.23 -26.78 -12.44
CA LYS A 16 7.13 -26.16 -13.18
C LYS A 16 6.03 -25.58 -12.30
N SER A 17 5.90 -25.99 -11.04
CA SER A 17 4.73 -25.64 -10.24
C SER A 17 4.84 -24.26 -9.61
N LEU A 18 5.89 -23.95 -8.85
CA LEU A 18 5.92 -22.72 -8.04
C LEU A 18 6.47 -21.51 -8.80
N GLY A 19 7.63 -21.62 -9.44
CA GLY A 19 8.26 -20.46 -10.11
C GLY A 19 7.40 -19.88 -11.25
N ASN A 20 6.74 -20.76 -12.01
CA ASN A 20 5.77 -20.33 -13.02
C ASN A 20 4.48 -19.80 -12.39
N SER A 21 4.00 -20.38 -11.29
CA SER A 21 2.81 -19.86 -10.60
C SER A 21 3.06 -18.48 -10.01
N LEU A 22 4.21 -18.25 -9.37
CA LEU A 22 4.61 -16.93 -8.87
C LEU A 22 4.81 -15.93 -10.00
N SER A 23 5.40 -16.36 -11.13
CA SER A 23 5.56 -15.48 -12.30
C SER A 23 4.21 -15.15 -12.94
N ASN A 24 3.31 -16.12 -13.04
CA ASN A 24 1.95 -15.93 -13.55
C ASN A 24 1.11 -15.06 -12.61
N ASP A 25 1.23 -15.23 -11.30
CA ASP A 25 0.53 -14.44 -10.29
C ASP A 25 1.00 -12.98 -10.30
N ARG A 26 2.33 -12.77 -10.39
CA ARG A 26 2.92 -11.44 -10.55
C ARG A 26 2.55 -10.79 -11.88
N GLU A 27 2.37 -11.57 -12.93
CA GLU A 27 1.89 -11.07 -14.22
C GLU A 27 0.38 -10.79 -14.22
N LYS A 28 -0.41 -11.57 -13.48
CA LYS A 28 -1.86 -11.37 -13.28
C LYS A 28 -2.12 -10.08 -12.50
N THR A 29 -1.42 -9.87 -11.39
CA THR A 29 -1.47 -8.61 -10.61
C THR A 29 -0.99 -7.41 -11.42
N ARG A 30 0.08 -7.55 -12.21
CA ARG A 30 0.52 -6.47 -13.12
C ARG A 30 -0.55 -6.13 -14.17
N LYS A 31 -1.21 -7.13 -14.75
CA LYS A 31 -2.29 -6.93 -15.74
C LYS A 31 -3.55 -6.35 -15.11
N SER A 32 -3.94 -6.75 -13.89
CA SER A 32 -5.08 -6.14 -13.19
C SER A 32 -4.82 -4.67 -12.88
N HIS A 33 -3.61 -4.31 -12.41
CA HIS A 33 -3.23 -2.90 -12.21
C HIS A 33 -3.19 -2.10 -13.52
N GLN A 34 -2.78 -2.69 -14.64
CA GLN A 34 -2.83 -2.03 -15.95
C GLN A 34 -4.27 -1.84 -16.45
N ARG A 35 -5.15 -2.83 -16.26
CA ARG A 35 -6.58 -2.71 -16.58
C ARG A 35 -7.24 -1.61 -15.75
N ALA A 36 -7.00 -1.59 -14.43
CA ALA A 36 -7.53 -0.55 -13.54
C ALA A 36 -7.06 0.88 -13.90
N LYS A 37 -5.91 1.05 -14.57
CA LYS A 37 -5.39 2.36 -14.98
C LYS A 37 -5.86 2.84 -16.37
N TYR A 38 -6.27 1.95 -17.27
CA TYR A 38 -6.53 2.30 -18.67
C TYR A 38 -7.92 1.87 -19.19
N ASP A 39 -8.65 1.01 -18.48
CA ASP A 39 -9.99 0.58 -18.88
C ASP A 39 -11.04 1.20 -17.94
N GLY A 40 -11.59 2.35 -18.34
CA GLY A 40 -12.61 3.07 -17.57
C GLY A 40 -14.00 2.43 -17.58
N ASN A 41 -14.14 1.20 -18.06
CA ASN A 41 -15.42 0.50 -18.17
C ASN A 41 -15.57 -0.70 -17.21
N GLU A 42 -14.51 -1.12 -16.52
CA GLU A 42 -14.54 -2.29 -15.62
C GLU A 42 -13.71 -2.02 -14.35
N ILE A 43 -14.05 -0.94 -13.63
CA ILE A 43 -13.58 -0.73 -12.26
C ILE A 43 -14.45 -1.61 -11.37
N GLU A 44 -14.07 -2.88 -11.22
CA GLU A 44 -14.65 -3.74 -10.18
C GLU A 44 -14.23 -3.16 -8.82
N ASN A 45 -15.20 -2.58 -8.11
CA ASN A 45 -14.98 -2.01 -6.79
C ASN A 45 -14.53 -3.14 -5.84
N PRO A 46 -13.38 -3.02 -5.15
CA PRO A 46 -12.88 -4.04 -4.22
C PRO A 46 -13.85 -4.37 -3.08
N ALA A 47 -14.86 -3.52 -2.82
CA ALA A 47 -15.94 -3.80 -1.88
C ALA A 47 -16.87 -4.97 -2.30
N PHE A 48 -16.85 -5.39 -3.58
CA PHE A 48 -17.67 -6.50 -4.10
C PHE A 48 -16.85 -7.76 -4.43
N MET A 49 -15.55 -7.81 -4.10
CA MET A 49 -14.78 -9.04 -4.20
C MET A 49 -15.13 -9.97 -3.04
N GLU A 50 -15.85 -11.06 -3.34
CA GLU A 50 -16.08 -12.18 -2.42
C GLU A 50 -14.73 -12.81 -2.08
N HIS A 51 -14.18 -12.46 -0.92
CA HIS A 51 -13.01 -13.13 -0.37
C HIS A 51 -13.52 -14.42 0.29
N GLU A 52 -13.13 -15.57 -0.24
CA GLU A 52 -13.28 -16.84 0.47
C GLU A 52 -12.48 -16.76 1.78
N VAL A 53 -13.19 -16.52 2.89
CA VAL A 53 -12.60 -16.45 4.22
C VAL A 53 -12.22 -17.86 4.63
N ASN A 54 -10.95 -18.20 4.51
CA ASN A 54 -10.43 -19.44 5.10
C ASN A 54 -10.53 -19.32 6.62
N HIS A 55 -11.46 -20.08 7.22
CA HIS A 55 -11.56 -20.22 8.67
C HIS A 55 -10.36 -21.04 9.17
N TYR A 56 -9.29 -20.34 9.56
CA TYR A 56 -8.24 -20.95 10.37
C TYR A 56 -8.81 -21.22 11.76
N ILE A 57 -8.61 -22.45 12.24
CA ILE A 57 -8.87 -22.83 13.63
C ILE A 57 -7.83 -22.13 14.51
N ASP A 58 -8.26 -21.10 15.25
CA ASP A 58 -7.38 -20.36 16.15
C ASP A 58 -7.09 -21.21 17.41
N SER A 59 -5.92 -21.87 17.42
CA SER A 59 -5.38 -22.49 18.64
C SER A 59 -4.81 -21.40 19.54
N VAL A 60 -5.62 -20.93 20.49
CA VAL A 60 -5.22 -19.91 21.48
C VAL A 60 -4.62 -20.63 22.69
N THR A 61 -3.32 -20.45 22.93
CA THR A 61 -2.61 -21.04 24.08
C THR A 61 -2.52 -20.10 25.28
N ASP A 62 -2.77 -18.81 25.07
CA ASP A 62 -2.60 -17.77 26.08
C ASP A 62 -3.97 -17.22 26.49
N GLU A 63 -4.22 -17.13 27.79
CA GLU A 63 -5.43 -16.50 28.33
C GLU A 63 -5.46 -15.04 27.88
N THR A 64 -6.58 -14.60 27.29
CA THR A 64 -6.71 -13.21 26.84
C THR A 64 -6.67 -12.26 28.03
N SER A 65 -6.22 -11.02 27.83
CA SER A 65 -6.09 -10.03 28.91
C SER A 65 -7.39 -9.78 29.70
N LEU A 66 -8.55 -10.11 29.12
CA LEU A 66 -9.84 -10.02 29.78
C LEU A 66 -10.10 -11.22 30.72
N GLU A 67 -9.76 -12.44 30.27
CA GLU A 67 -9.96 -13.67 31.05
C GLU A 67 -9.12 -13.64 32.33
N GLU A 68 -7.84 -13.28 32.21
CA GLU A 68 -6.92 -13.11 33.36
C GLU A 68 -7.44 -12.04 34.34
N PHE A 69 -8.00 -10.95 33.80
CA PHE A 69 -8.57 -9.87 34.61
C PHE A 69 -9.82 -10.32 35.39
N LEU A 70 -10.71 -11.08 34.74
CA LEU A 70 -11.91 -11.62 35.38
C LEU A 70 -11.55 -12.68 36.44
N ALA A 71 -10.61 -13.58 36.15
CA ALA A 71 -10.12 -14.56 37.11
C ALA A 71 -9.50 -13.90 38.36
N LYS A 72 -8.76 -12.81 38.17
CA LYS A 72 -8.20 -12.02 39.28
C LYS A 72 -9.28 -11.32 40.10
N ALA A 73 -10.32 -10.79 39.45
CA ALA A 73 -11.44 -10.15 40.13
C ALA A 73 -12.26 -11.16 40.96
N GLU A 74 -12.48 -12.36 40.43
CA GLU A 74 -13.15 -13.46 41.14
C GLU A 74 -12.33 -13.91 42.35
N LEU A 75 -11.02 -14.13 42.18
CA LEU A 75 -10.12 -14.47 43.28
C LEU A 75 -10.09 -13.38 44.36
N ALA A 76 -10.18 -12.10 43.96
CA ALA A 76 -10.22 -10.96 44.87
C ALA A 76 -11.61 -10.77 45.53
N GLY A 77 -12.63 -11.54 45.13
CA GLY A 77 -14.00 -11.44 45.65
C GLY A 77 -14.69 -10.11 45.29
N THR A 78 -14.25 -9.45 44.23
CA THR A 78 -14.81 -8.17 43.78
C THR A 78 -15.68 -8.37 42.56
N GLU A 79 -16.97 -8.02 42.64
CA GLU A 79 -17.87 -8.04 41.48
C GLU A 79 -17.64 -6.79 40.62
N PHE A 80 -17.12 -6.96 39.40
CA PHE A 80 -16.91 -5.86 38.45
C PHE A 80 -18.15 -5.67 37.57
N THR A 81 -18.92 -4.61 37.83
CA THR A 81 -20.00 -4.15 36.96
C THR A 81 -19.46 -3.11 35.97
N ALA A 82 -19.21 -3.53 34.74
CA ALA A 82 -18.84 -2.62 33.66
C ALA A 82 -20.09 -1.84 33.20
N GLU A 83 -20.36 -0.68 33.80
CA GLU A 83 -21.35 0.25 33.24
C GLU A 83 -20.86 0.75 31.88
N LYS A 84 -21.41 0.15 30.81
CA LYS A 84 -21.16 0.57 29.44
C LYS A 84 -21.83 1.93 29.24
N GLU A 85 -21.06 3.01 29.37
CA GLU A 85 -21.54 4.35 29.03
C GLU A 85 -22.18 4.36 27.64
N GLN A 86 -23.20 5.21 27.46
CA GLN A 86 -23.89 5.38 26.19
C GLN A 86 -22.97 5.99 25.14
N PHE A 87 -22.25 5.15 24.40
CA PHE A 87 -21.50 5.59 23.23
C PHE A 87 -22.49 6.03 22.13
N LYS A 88 -22.49 7.32 21.81
CA LYS A 88 -23.20 7.84 20.64
C LYS A 88 -22.28 7.72 19.43
N ILE A 89 -22.56 6.75 18.55
CA ILE A 89 -21.91 6.70 17.25
C ILE A 89 -22.32 7.97 16.50
N ILE A 90 -21.38 8.90 16.36
CA ILE A 90 -21.55 10.04 15.46
C ILE A 90 -21.33 9.48 14.06
N GLU A 91 -22.43 9.12 13.40
CA GLU A 91 -22.44 8.89 11.97
C GLU A 91 -22.01 10.20 11.31
N LYS A 92 -20.73 10.29 10.98
CA LYS A 92 -20.27 11.33 10.07
C LYS A 92 -20.93 11.00 8.74
N ASN A 93 -22.02 11.70 8.43
CA ASN A 93 -22.59 11.81 7.09
C ASN A 93 -21.59 12.54 6.18
N SER A 94 -20.36 12.02 6.05
CA SER A 94 -19.53 12.34 4.92
C SER A 94 -20.29 11.78 3.73
N ALA A 95 -20.81 12.66 2.88
CA ALA A 95 -21.36 12.24 1.61
C ALA A 95 -20.31 11.35 0.94
N ILE A 96 -20.65 10.09 0.70
CA ILE A 96 -19.85 9.21 -0.14
C ILE A 96 -20.04 9.75 -1.55
N VAL A 97 -19.25 10.76 -1.90
CA VAL A 97 -19.26 11.32 -3.25
C VAL A 97 -18.49 10.35 -4.11
N VAL A 98 -19.22 9.53 -4.87
CA VAL A 98 -18.61 8.75 -5.94
C VAL A 98 -18.24 9.75 -7.05
N PRO A 99 -16.95 9.94 -7.36
CA PRO A 99 -16.56 10.92 -8.36
C PRO A 99 -17.10 10.50 -9.73
N THR A 100 -17.69 11.46 -10.44
CA THR A 100 -18.21 11.26 -11.79
C THR A 100 -17.05 11.21 -12.79
N ARG A 101 -17.26 10.63 -13.99
CA ARG A 101 -16.22 10.59 -15.05
C ARG A 101 -15.66 11.98 -15.43
N LEU A 102 -16.46 13.03 -15.29
CA LEU A 102 -16.03 14.42 -15.48
C LEU A 102 -15.05 14.88 -14.39
N ASP A 103 -15.34 14.56 -13.13
CA ASP A 103 -14.50 14.89 -11.97
C ASP A 103 -13.11 14.26 -12.06
N TYR A 104 -13.03 13.05 -12.63
CA TYR A 104 -11.76 12.38 -12.91
C TYR A 104 -10.90 13.12 -13.94
N ARG A 105 -11.52 13.62 -15.03
CA ARG A 105 -10.79 14.37 -16.06
C ARG A 105 -10.27 15.71 -15.50
N ALA A 106 -11.13 16.42 -14.78
CA ALA A 106 -10.75 17.67 -14.12
C ALA A 106 -9.63 17.47 -13.09
N ASN A 107 -9.69 16.41 -12.28
CA ASN A 107 -8.61 16.07 -11.37
C ASN A 107 -7.29 15.73 -12.09
N LEU A 108 -7.36 15.01 -13.21
CA LEU A 108 -6.16 14.66 -13.98
C LEU A 108 -5.49 15.91 -14.58
N GLU A 109 -6.28 16.84 -15.08
CA GLU A 109 -5.79 18.15 -15.56
C GLU A 109 -5.13 18.92 -14.42
N LEU A 110 -5.79 19.01 -13.27
CA LEU A 110 -5.26 19.67 -12.08
C LEU A 110 -3.95 19.02 -11.57
N GLN A 111 -3.85 17.68 -11.66
CA GLN A 111 -2.62 16.95 -11.32
C GLN A 111 -1.48 17.28 -12.28
N LYS A 112 -1.74 17.36 -13.59
CA LYS A 112 -0.74 17.76 -14.58
C LYS A 112 -0.27 19.20 -14.37
N GLU A 113 -1.20 20.09 -14.08
CA GLU A 113 -0.86 21.49 -13.78
C GLU A 113 0.04 21.58 -12.53
N ASN A 114 -0.25 20.81 -11.49
CA ASN A 114 0.49 20.86 -10.22
C ASN A 114 1.68 19.88 -10.12
N GLU A 115 1.98 19.11 -11.16
CA GLU A 115 3.07 18.11 -11.14
C GLU A 115 4.43 18.74 -10.78
N HIS A 116 4.67 19.98 -11.22
CA HIS A 116 5.90 20.71 -10.95
C HIS A 116 6.12 21.03 -9.46
N ARG A 117 5.06 21.04 -8.64
CA ARG A 117 5.14 21.30 -7.19
C ARG A 117 5.51 20.05 -6.38
N LEU A 118 5.32 18.86 -6.95
CA LEU A 118 5.60 17.57 -6.31
C LEU A 118 7.02 17.05 -6.62
N ARG A 119 7.96 17.94 -6.95
CA ARG A 119 9.35 17.54 -7.18
C ARG A 119 9.98 17.12 -5.86
N ILE A 120 10.90 16.15 -5.89
CA ILE A 120 11.70 15.67 -4.76
C ILE A 120 13.17 15.96 -5.11
N PRO A 121 14.02 16.40 -4.17
CA PRO A 121 15.42 16.69 -4.49
C PRO A 121 16.10 15.39 -4.92
N ARG A 122 16.75 15.43 -6.09
CA ARG A 122 17.47 14.28 -6.65
C ARG A 122 18.95 14.41 -6.33
N ARG A 123 19.64 13.28 -6.22
CA ARG A 123 21.09 13.28 -6.02
C ARG A 123 21.80 13.97 -7.19
N PRO A 124 22.80 14.84 -6.95
CA PRO A 124 23.62 15.45 -8.00
C PRO A 124 24.27 14.40 -8.91
N ALA A 125 24.48 14.74 -10.18
CA ALA A 125 25.14 13.84 -11.13
C ALA A 125 26.57 13.53 -10.67
N LYS A 126 27.06 12.32 -10.97
CA LYS A 126 28.37 11.85 -10.52
C LYS A 126 29.54 12.68 -11.07
N GLU A 127 29.35 13.36 -12.20
CA GLU A 127 30.37 14.19 -12.86
C GLU A 127 30.63 15.53 -12.14
N LEU A 128 29.79 15.91 -11.17
CA LEU A 128 29.87 17.20 -10.48
C LEU A 128 30.73 17.19 -9.21
N TRP A 129 31.19 16.03 -8.77
CA TRP A 129 31.93 15.88 -7.52
C TRP A 129 32.99 14.78 -7.65
N GLU A 130 34.16 15.05 -7.09
CA GLU A 130 35.25 14.06 -6.98
C GLU A 130 35.48 13.67 -5.51
N ASN A 131 35.19 14.59 -4.58
CA ASN A 131 35.38 14.39 -3.14
C ASN A 131 34.07 14.18 -2.36
N MET A 132 34.16 13.51 -1.21
CA MET A 132 33.00 13.26 -0.33
C MET A 132 32.40 14.55 0.26
N ASP A 133 33.27 15.51 0.60
CA ASP A 133 32.84 16.79 1.18
C ASP A 133 32.12 17.67 0.16
N GLU A 134 32.57 17.64 -1.10
CA GLU A 134 31.93 18.33 -2.22
C GLU A 134 30.55 17.74 -2.52
N LEU A 135 30.44 16.41 -2.51
CA LEU A 135 29.16 15.73 -2.64
C LEU A 135 28.17 16.19 -1.56
N THR A 136 28.61 16.21 -0.30
CA THR A 136 27.75 16.60 0.83
C THR A 136 27.26 18.04 0.70
N ARG A 137 28.15 18.96 0.27
CA ARG A 137 27.76 20.36 0.00
C ARG A 137 26.73 20.47 -1.10
N LEU A 138 26.94 19.79 -2.23
CA LEU A 138 26.00 19.81 -3.36
C LEU A 138 24.65 19.18 -3.01
N GLU A 139 24.64 18.11 -2.23
CA GLU A 139 23.40 17.48 -1.75
C GLU A 139 22.61 18.45 -0.85
N ASN A 140 23.30 19.18 0.03
CA ASN A 140 22.68 20.22 0.87
C ASN A 140 22.14 21.39 0.02
N ASP A 141 22.88 21.87 -0.98
CA ASP A 141 22.42 22.95 -1.84
C ASP A 141 21.18 22.56 -2.65
N VAL A 142 21.17 21.36 -3.23
CA VAL A 142 20.01 20.83 -3.97
C VAL A 142 18.81 20.65 -3.02
N PHE A 143 19.05 20.19 -1.80
CA PHE A 143 18.00 20.06 -0.78
C PHE A 143 17.42 21.41 -0.38
N LEU A 144 18.24 22.44 -0.18
CA LEU A 144 17.79 23.79 0.17
C LEU A 144 17.01 24.45 -0.98
N GLN A 145 17.51 24.33 -2.21
CA GLN A 145 16.80 24.82 -3.41
C GLN A 145 15.42 24.18 -3.54
N TRP A 146 15.33 22.86 -3.29
CA TRP A 146 14.05 22.16 -3.28
C TRP A 146 13.12 22.70 -2.19
N ARG A 147 13.63 22.88 -0.97
CA ARG A 147 12.83 23.40 0.15
C ARG A 147 12.29 24.80 -0.12
N TRP A 148 13.00 25.62 -0.88
CA TRP A 148 12.54 26.95 -1.29
C TRP A 148 11.52 26.96 -2.42
N MET A 149 11.40 25.87 -3.19
CA MET A 149 10.40 25.75 -4.26
C MET A 149 9.02 25.29 -3.75
N VAL A 150 8.93 24.79 -2.51
CA VAL A 150 7.68 24.36 -1.85
C VAL A 150 7.05 25.54 -1.11
#